data_AF-D1BGL5-F1
#
_entry.id   AF-D1BGL5-F1
#
_cell.length_a   1.000
_cell.length_b   1.000
_cell.length_c   1.000
_cell.angle_alpha   90.00
_cell.angle_beta   90.00
_cell.angle_gamma   90.00
#
_symmetry.space_group_name_H-M   'P 1'
#
loop_
_entity.id
_entity.type
_entity.pdbx_description
1 polymer ?
#
loop_
_entity_poly.entity_id
_entity_poly.type
_entity_poly.pdbx_seq_one_letter_code
_entity_poly.pdbx_strand_id
1 'polypeptide(L)'
;MTAGALALALLGGCATESDAPDTTSPASTETAAPSTPSETTAAPGPSGTVSDAPSDEPADTPEGEAQALAVDYLEAIAAGDDEAAFALLSPESREWYTDATVFSSARTQDGSLTAEAAADVLTANVRTTEGPEGGFYVVTLSSGPVADSFVVRAEETGMVVDDPGVPTTGPTAWEWQNPAVGPDDDREPEPYSGSSAPTMLFATVVDAGGEVVVTPPASAFGVVDGTEVPVVVNPDEGEGALATVGEQLSARGQTVTIAWQAAPTSPMWRTSTVSLTP
;
A
#
# COMPACT_ATOMS: atom_id res chain seq x y z
N MET A 1 -23.47 -24.57 29.05
CA MET A 1 -24.50 -24.78 28.01
C MET A 1 -25.83 -24.27 28.52
N THR A 2 -26.30 -23.14 28.03
CA THR A 2 -27.68 -22.68 28.20
C THR A 2 -27.96 -21.67 27.09
N ALA A 3 -28.79 -22.05 26.12
CA ALA A 3 -29.16 -21.17 25.02
C ALA A 3 -30.23 -20.17 25.47
N GLY A 4 -30.11 -18.92 25.01
CA GLY A 4 -31.17 -17.91 25.07
C GLY A 4 -31.56 -17.52 23.65
N ALA A 5 -32.83 -17.69 23.30
CA ALA A 5 -33.39 -17.35 22.00
C ALA A 5 -34.76 -16.69 22.16
N LEU A 6 -35.25 -16.07 21.08
CA LEU A 6 -36.48 -15.27 20.96
C LEU A 6 -36.39 -13.85 21.60
N ALA A 7 -37.10 -12.83 21.08
CA ALA A 7 -38.19 -12.85 20.10
C ALA A 7 -38.12 -11.75 19.04
N LEU A 8 -38.66 -12.05 17.86
CA LEU A 8 -38.98 -11.09 16.80
C LEU A 8 -40.37 -10.47 17.10
N ALA A 9 -40.55 -9.17 16.90
CA ALA A 9 -41.85 -8.49 17.05
C ALA A 9 -42.20 -7.65 15.82
N LEU A 10 -43.30 -7.98 15.15
CA LEU A 10 -43.79 -7.37 13.91
C LEU A 10 -45.26 -6.96 14.09
N LEU A 11 -45.51 -5.65 14.18
CA LEU A 11 -46.82 -4.97 14.09
C LEU A 11 -46.52 -3.54 13.58
N GLY A 12 -47.22 -2.90 12.63
CA GLY A 12 -48.45 -3.27 11.93
C GLY A 12 -49.57 -2.26 12.19
N GLY A 13 -49.79 -1.28 11.29
CA GLY A 13 -50.91 -0.32 11.40
C GLY A 13 -50.91 0.84 10.39
N CYS A 14 -51.98 0.97 9.60
CA CYS A 14 -52.30 2.12 8.73
C CYS A 14 -53.05 3.20 9.56
N ALA A 15 -53.39 4.45 9.16
CA ALA A 15 -53.38 5.22 7.90
C ALA A 15 -53.29 6.75 8.28
N THR A 16 -53.64 7.81 7.52
CA THR A 16 -54.35 8.01 6.23
C THR A 16 -54.04 9.41 5.65
N GLU A 17 -54.01 9.54 4.31
CA GLU A 17 -54.69 10.57 3.48
C GLU A 17 -54.56 12.09 3.78
N SER A 18 -54.05 12.84 2.79
CA SER A 18 -54.47 14.22 2.47
C SER A 18 -54.20 14.55 1.00
N ASP A 19 -55.11 15.34 0.41
CA ASP A 19 -55.32 15.49 -1.04
C ASP A 19 -54.45 16.60 -1.68
N ALA A 20 -54.42 16.63 -3.02
CA ALA A 20 -53.61 17.53 -3.86
C ALA A 20 -54.28 18.92 -4.08
N PRO A 21 -53.73 19.79 -4.96
CA PRO A 21 -54.08 19.66 -6.39
C PRO A 21 -52.96 19.96 -7.41
N ASP A 22 -53.25 19.58 -8.65
CA ASP A 22 -52.46 19.67 -9.88
C ASP A 22 -51.84 21.04 -10.25
N THR A 23 -50.82 21.00 -11.12
CA THR A 23 -50.88 21.78 -12.39
C THR A 23 -50.01 21.19 -13.51
N THR A 24 -50.66 20.47 -14.42
CA THR A 24 -50.44 20.42 -15.90
C THR A 24 -49.02 20.46 -16.49
N SER A 25 -48.66 19.36 -17.16
CA SER A 25 -47.69 19.30 -18.27
C SER A 25 -48.23 20.01 -19.54
N PRO A 26 -47.37 20.35 -20.51
CA PRO A 26 -47.45 19.58 -21.76
C PRO A 26 -46.10 19.14 -22.33
N ALA A 27 -46.12 18.03 -23.06
CA ALA A 27 -45.01 17.58 -23.89
C ALA A 27 -44.89 18.36 -25.21
N SER A 28 -43.69 18.38 -25.80
CA SER A 28 -43.50 18.63 -27.23
C SER A 28 -42.25 17.88 -27.71
N THR A 29 -42.40 17.17 -28.81
CA THR A 29 -41.39 16.26 -29.38
C THR A 29 -40.63 16.94 -30.52
N GLU A 30 -39.39 16.50 -30.74
CA GLU A 30 -38.73 16.37 -32.06
C GLU A 30 -38.39 17.63 -32.88
N THR A 31 -37.10 17.81 -33.17
CA THR A 31 -36.51 17.84 -34.54
C THR A 31 -35.00 18.03 -34.44
N ALA A 32 -34.22 17.39 -35.31
CA ALA A 32 -32.75 17.34 -35.27
C ALA A 32 -32.05 18.15 -36.38
N ALA A 33 -30.72 18.29 -36.22
CA ALA A 33 -29.71 18.64 -37.23
C ALA A 33 -29.57 20.13 -37.65
N PRO A 34 -28.42 20.55 -38.21
CA PRO A 34 -27.03 20.10 -37.97
C PRO A 34 -26.05 21.26 -37.70
N SER A 35 -24.86 20.96 -37.19
CA SER A 35 -23.67 21.84 -37.32
C SER A 35 -22.39 21.00 -37.50
N THR A 36 -21.55 21.44 -38.44
CA THR A 36 -20.35 20.78 -38.97
C THR A 36 -19.13 20.86 -38.03
N PRO A 37 -18.06 20.06 -38.26
CA PRO A 37 -16.99 19.89 -37.29
C PRO A 37 -16.00 21.06 -37.26
N SER A 38 -15.48 21.35 -36.07
CA SER A 38 -14.24 22.12 -35.91
C SER A 38 -13.06 21.15 -35.84
N GLU A 39 -12.22 21.15 -36.87
CA GLU A 39 -10.85 20.65 -36.74
C GLU A 39 -10.08 21.59 -35.81
N THR A 40 -9.69 21.10 -34.63
CA THR A 40 -8.55 21.65 -33.89
C THR A 40 -7.49 20.58 -33.82
N THR A 41 -6.36 20.87 -34.45
CA THR A 41 -5.16 20.04 -34.48
C THR A 41 -4.78 19.54 -33.08
N ALA A 42 -4.64 18.23 -32.92
CA ALA A 42 -4.06 17.66 -31.71
C ALA A 42 -2.62 18.17 -31.56
N ALA A 43 -2.34 18.87 -30.46
CA ALA A 43 -0.97 19.04 -30.03
C ALA A 43 -0.42 17.66 -29.63
N PRO A 44 0.80 17.28 -30.03
CA PRO A 44 1.42 16.08 -29.49
C PRO A 44 1.72 16.34 -28.02
N GLY A 45 0.90 15.76 -27.13
CA GLY A 45 1.31 15.54 -25.75
C GLY A 45 2.58 14.69 -25.76
N PRO A 46 3.48 14.85 -24.76
CA PRO A 46 4.69 14.05 -24.72
C PRO A 46 4.29 12.58 -24.56
N SER A 47 4.44 11.79 -25.64
CA SER A 47 4.74 10.37 -25.52
C SER A 47 6.14 10.25 -24.91
N GLY A 48 6.22 10.52 -23.61
CA GLY A 48 7.28 9.98 -22.78
C GLY A 48 7.06 8.48 -22.78
N THR A 49 7.80 7.77 -23.62
CA THR A 49 8.03 6.34 -23.41
C THR A 49 8.68 6.25 -22.03
N VAL A 50 7.93 5.79 -21.03
CA VAL A 50 8.52 5.44 -19.74
C VAL A 50 9.55 4.37 -20.06
N SER A 51 10.82 4.71 -19.86
CA SER A 51 11.92 3.80 -20.19
C SER A 51 11.98 2.80 -19.05
N ASP A 52 11.29 1.67 -19.24
CA ASP A 52 11.17 0.57 -18.27
C ASP A 52 12.46 -0.27 -18.20
N ALA A 53 13.59 0.43 -18.09
CA ALA A 53 14.91 -0.14 -17.92
C ALA A 53 15.23 -0.18 -16.41
N PRO A 54 15.82 -1.27 -15.90
CA PRO A 54 16.31 -1.29 -14.53
C PRO A 54 17.36 -0.19 -14.33
N SER A 55 17.32 0.46 -13.16
CA SER A 55 18.32 1.47 -12.79
C SER A 55 19.62 0.78 -12.38
N ASP A 56 20.58 0.71 -13.31
CA ASP A 56 22.01 0.48 -13.00
C ASP A 56 22.61 1.75 -12.35
N GLU A 57 22.10 2.12 -11.17
CA GLU A 57 22.65 3.20 -10.34
C GLU A 57 24.05 2.80 -9.82
N PRO A 58 25.07 3.68 -9.85
CA PRO A 58 26.38 3.35 -9.33
C PRO A 58 26.35 3.18 -7.81
N ALA A 59 26.80 2.03 -7.29
CA ALA A 59 26.86 1.73 -5.85
C ALA A 59 27.73 2.69 -5.00
N ASP A 60 28.45 3.64 -5.62
CA ASP A 60 29.17 4.73 -4.94
C ASP A 60 28.25 5.93 -4.59
N THR A 61 26.95 5.87 -4.90
CA THR A 61 25.92 6.85 -4.49
C THR A 61 25.11 6.30 -3.29
N PRO A 62 24.49 7.16 -2.45
CA PRO A 62 23.61 6.68 -1.38
C PRO A 62 22.38 5.93 -1.89
N GLU A 63 21.87 6.28 -3.08
CA GLU A 63 20.78 5.57 -3.76
C GLU A 63 21.23 4.16 -4.19
N GLY A 64 22.42 4.04 -4.79
CA GLY A 64 23.03 2.77 -5.16
C GLY A 64 23.42 1.90 -3.95
N GLU A 65 23.87 2.49 -2.84
CA GLU A 65 24.12 1.79 -1.57
C GLU A 65 22.81 1.25 -0.99
N ALA A 66 21.74 2.05 -1.01
CA ALA A 66 20.42 1.61 -0.56
C ALA A 66 19.87 0.47 -1.42
N GLN A 67 19.99 0.58 -2.75
CA GLN A 67 19.60 -0.46 -3.69
C GLN A 67 20.39 -1.76 -3.46
N ALA A 68 21.70 -1.67 -3.28
CA ALA A 68 22.56 -2.82 -3.01
C ALA A 68 22.19 -3.52 -1.69
N LEU A 69 21.93 -2.76 -0.62
CA LEU A 69 21.55 -3.35 0.67
C LEU A 69 20.20 -4.09 0.62
N ALA A 70 19.21 -3.56 -0.09
CA ALA A 70 17.92 -4.23 -0.28
C ALA A 70 18.06 -5.52 -1.10
N VAL A 71 18.97 -5.53 -2.08
CA VAL A 71 19.32 -6.75 -2.84
C VAL A 71 20.02 -7.77 -1.93
N ASP A 72 21.05 -7.37 -1.17
CA ASP A 72 21.76 -8.25 -0.22
C ASP A 72 20.80 -8.88 0.82
N TYR A 73 19.82 -8.10 1.30
CA TYR A 73 18.76 -8.57 2.21
C TYR A 73 17.89 -9.66 1.58
N LEU A 74 17.46 -9.46 0.33
CA LEU A 74 16.68 -10.44 -0.40
C LEU A 74 17.50 -11.66 -0.83
N GLU A 75 18.79 -11.52 -1.15
CA GLU A 75 19.67 -12.65 -1.44
C GLU A 75 19.82 -13.55 -0.21
N ALA A 76 19.96 -12.96 0.99
CA ALA A 76 19.97 -13.71 2.25
C ALA A 76 18.63 -14.44 2.48
N ILE A 77 17.48 -13.78 2.28
CA ILE A 77 16.16 -14.41 2.37
C ILE A 77 15.99 -15.56 1.37
N ALA A 78 16.40 -15.36 0.11
CA ALA A 78 16.30 -16.35 -0.97
C ALA A 78 17.22 -17.57 -0.71
N ALA A 79 18.37 -17.36 -0.08
CA ALA A 79 19.25 -18.43 0.38
C ALA A 79 18.73 -19.18 1.62
N GLY A 80 17.73 -18.63 2.33
CA GLY A 80 17.28 -19.12 3.63
C GLY A 80 18.25 -18.80 4.77
N ASP A 81 19.11 -17.79 4.60
CA ASP A 81 20.04 -17.29 5.63
C ASP A 81 19.37 -16.16 6.42
N ASP A 82 18.40 -16.55 7.26
CA ASP A 82 17.68 -15.62 8.13
C ASP A 82 18.60 -14.91 9.16
N GLU A 83 19.79 -15.47 9.46
CA GLU A 83 20.78 -14.82 10.33
C GLU A 83 21.50 -13.67 9.61
N ALA A 84 21.89 -13.87 8.34
CA ALA A 84 22.41 -12.80 7.50
C ALA A 84 21.36 -11.71 7.23
N ALA A 85 20.12 -12.10 6.88
CA ALA A 85 19.03 -11.14 6.66
C ALA A 85 18.73 -10.31 7.92
N PHE A 86 18.60 -10.97 9.08
CA PHE A 86 18.40 -10.30 10.37
C PHE A 86 19.54 -9.33 10.73
N ALA A 87 20.78 -9.60 10.30
CA ALA A 87 21.92 -8.73 10.58
C ALA A 87 21.90 -7.39 9.83
N LEU A 88 21.18 -7.30 8.70
CA LEU A 88 21.03 -6.10 7.86
C LEU A 88 19.89 -5.18 8.32
N LEU A 89 19.01 -5.69 9.20
CA LEU A 89 17.92 -4.92 9.78
C LEU A 89 18.42 -3.81 10.72
N SER A 90 17.67 -2.72 10.77
CA SER A 90 17.90 -1.62 11.71
C SER A 90 17.89 -2.10 13.17
N PRO A 91 18.58 -1.40 14.09
CA PRO A 91 18.53 -1.71 15.52
C PRO A 91 17.10 -1.85 16.03
N GLU A 92 16.23 -0.92 15.64
CA GLU A 92 14.82 -0.89 16.05
C GLU A 92 14.04 -2.08 15.48
N SER A 93 14.21 -2.44 14.20
CA SER A 93 13.53 -3.62 13.63
C SER A 93 13.99 -4.92 14.31
N ARG A 94 15.25 -5.02 14.72
CA ARG A 94 15.75 -6.18 15.48
C ARG A 94 15.19 -6.27 16.90
N GLU A 95 14.92 -5.13 17.55
CA GLU A 95 14.28 -5.11 18.88
C GLU A 95 12.87 -5.71 18.85
N TRP A 96 12.14 -5.60 17.73
CA TRP A 96 10.81 -6.21 17.59
C TRP A 96 10.85 -7.74 17.58
N TYR A 97 11.81 -8.32 16.84
CA TYR A 97 11.93 -9.78 16.75
C TYR A 97 12.71 -10.38 17.93
N THR A 98 13.49 -9.62 18.70
CA THR A 98 14.42 -10.12 19.74
C THR A 98 15.62 -10.90 19.16
N ASP A 99 15.42 -11.87 18.26
CA ASP A 99 16.49 -12.63 17.59
C ASP A 99 16.08 -13.18 16.20
N ALA A 100 17.06 -13.70 15.46
CA ALA A 100 16.89 -14.24 14.11
C ALA A 100 15.93 -15.45 14.03
N THR A 101 15.74 -16.21 15.11
CA THR A 101 14.82 -17.37 15.15
C THR A 101 13.37 -16.90 15.16
N VAL A 102 13.09 -15.84 15.93
CA VAL A 102 11.78 -15.20 15.96
C VAL A 102 11.52 -14.45 14.66
N PHE A 103 12.53 -13.74 14.11
CA PHE A 103 12.44 -13.13 12.78
C PHE A 103 12.05 -14.15 11.71
N SER A 104 12.79 -15.26 11.59
CA SER A 104 12.47 -16.37 10.66
C SER A 104 11.05 -16.91 10.86
N SER A 105 10.62 -17.07 12.12
CA SER A 105 9.28 -17.56 12.45
C SER A 105 8.19 -16.54 12.11
N ALA A 106 8.42 -15.24 12.34
CA ALA A 106 7.48 -14.15 12.11
C ALA A 106 7.35 -13.83 10.62
N ARG A 107 8.47 -13.70 9.89
CA ARG A 107 8.54 -13.47 8.44
C ARG A 107 7.69 -14.45 7.61
N THR A 108 7.46 -15.69 8.09
CA THR A 108 6.60 -16.69 7.43
C THR A 108 5.11 -16.60 7.77
N GLN A 109 4.71 -15.70 8.67
CA GLN A 109 3.35 -15.43 9.15
C GLN A 109 2.93 -13.95 8.93
N ASP A 110 3.88 -13.09 8.55
CA ASP A 110 3.77 -11.63 8.52
C ASP A 110 3.68 -11.07 7.09
N GLY A 111 3.39 -11.90 6.07
CA GLY A 111 3.25 -11.46 4.68
C GLY A 111 4.54 -11.25 3.86
N SER A 112 5.65 -10.95 4.53
CA SER A 112 7.00 -10.79 3.92
C SER A 112 7.33 -11.88 2.89
N LEU A 113 8.15 -11.53 1.88
CA LEU A 113 8.50 -12.46 0.80
C LEU A 113 9.05 -13.80 1.32
N THR A 114 8.52 -14.89 0.75
CA THR A 114 9.08 -16.24 0.92
C THR A 114 10.44 -16.33 0.22
N ALA A 115 11.26 -17.34 0.53
CA ALA A 115 12.54 -17.53 -0.16
C ALA A 115 12.38 -17.71 -1.69
N GLU A 116 11.28 -18.34 -2.14
CA GLU A 116 10.94 -18.48 -3.56
C GLU A 116 10.54 -17.13 -4.17
N ALA A 117 9.67 -16.37 -3.51
CA ALA A 117 9.24 -15.06 -3.99
C ALA A 117 10.37 -14.02 -4.00
N ALA A 118 11.29 -14.07 -3.01
CA ALA A 118 12.52 -13.28 -2.98
C ALA A 118 13.43 -13.60 -4.17
N ALA A 119 13.64 -14.90 -4.47
CA ALA A 119 14.40 -15.33 -5.63
C ALA A 119 13.78 -14.86 -6.96
N ASP A 120 12.45 -14.83 -7.07
CA ASP A 120 11.75 -14.33 -8.25
C ASP A 120 11.91 -12.81 -8.44
N VAL A 121 11.75 -12.00 -7.38
CA VAL A 121 11.89 -10.52 -7.48
C VAL A 121 13.33 -10.04 -7.65
N LEU A 122 14.32 -10.80 -7.17
CA LEU A 122 15.75 -10.54 -7.43
C LEU A 122 16.11 -10.55 -8.92
N THR A 123 15.31 -11.22 -9.76
CA THR A 123 15.52 -11.26 -11.23
C THR A 123 14.81 -10.13 -11.98
N ALA A 124 14.17 -9.20 -11.26
CA ALA A 124 13.13 -8.34 -11.79
C ALA A 124 13.49 -6.83 -11.71
N ASN A 125 12.49 -5.97 -11.85
CA ASN A 125 12.71 -4.53 -11.87
C ASN A 125 12.92 -3.99 -10.46
N VAL A 126 14.09 -3.39 -10.22
CA VAL A 126 14.40 -2.63 -9.01
C VAL A 126 14.31 -1.15 -9.32
N ARG A 127 13.62 -0.38 -8.47
CA ARG A 127 13.55 1.09 -8.54
C ARG A 127 13.71 1.67 -7.15
N THR A 128 14.50 2.73 -7.04
CA THR A 128 14.76 3.42 -5.77
C THR A 128 14.15 4.82 -5.81
N THR A 129 13.60 5.29 -4.70
CA THR A 129 13.01 6.63 -4.57
C THR A 129 13.48 7.26 -3.26
N GLU A 130 14.10 8.44 -3.33
CA GLU A 130 14.48 9.22 -2.16
C GLU A 130 13.22 9.66 -1.38
N GLY A 131 13.20 9.39 -0.07
CA GLY A 131 12.13 9.78 0.84
C GLY A 131 12.22 11.24 1.29
N PRO A 132 11.23 11.73 2.05
CA PRO A 132 11.16 13.12 2.48
C PRO A 132 12.43 13.59 3.19
N GLU A 133 12.88 14.80 2.84
CA GLU A 133 14.05 15.48 3.41
C GLU A 133 15.40 14.71 3.24
N GLY A 134 15.44 13.67 2.39
CA GLY A 134 16.61 12.80 2.21
C GLY A 134 16.87 11.87 3.41
N GLY A 135 15.83 11.60 4.22
CA GLY A 135 15.95 10.80 5.44
C GLY A 135 16.07 9.29 5.23
N PHE A 136 15.60 8.79 4.09
CA PHE A 136 15.62 7.37 3.71
C PHE A 136 15.42 7.20 2.20
N TYR A 137 15.52 5.97 1.71
CA TYR A 137 15.17 5.53 0.37
C TYR A 137 14.10 4.44 0.45
N VAL A 138 13.13 4.45 -0.47
CA VAL A 138 12.22 3.33 -0.71
C VAL A 138 12.80 2.54 -1.89
N VAL A 139 13.24 1.31 -1.65
CA VAL A 139 13.67 0.40 -2.72
C VAL A 139 12.52 -0.54 -3.03
N THR A 140 11.94 -0.42 -4.22
CA THR A 140 10.81 -1.23 -4.69
C THR A 140 11.31 -2.28 -5.67
N LEU A 141 10.91 -3.54 -5.47
CA LEU A 141 11.19 -4.65 -6.38
C LEU A 141 9.88 -5.25 -6.89
N SER A 142 9.76 -5.49 -8.19
CA SER A 142 8.54 -6.10 -8.75
C SER A 142 8.76 -7.01 -9.95
N SER A 143 8.07 -8.16 -9.91
CA SER A 143 8.08 -9.24 -10.91
C SER A 143 6.63 -9.69 -11.20
N GLY A 144 6.00 -9.07 -12.20
CA GLY A 144 4.62 -9.37 -12.57
C GLY A 144 3.63 -9.05 -11.44
N PRO A 145 2.89 -10.03 -10.88
CA PRO A 145 1.97 -9.79 -9.77
C PRO A 145 2.69 -9.69 -8.41
N VAL A 146 3.95 -10.12 -8.29
CA VAL A 146 4.73 -10.03 -7.05
C VAL A 146 5.41 -8.67 -7.00
N ALA A 147 5.22 -7.94 -5.91
CA ALA A 147 5.93 -6.70 -5.64
C ALA A 147 6.12 -6.54 -4.14
N ASP A 148 7.26 -5.97 -3.74
CA ASP A 148 7.59 -5.63 -2.36
C ASP A 148 8.47 -4.37 -2.33
N SER A 149 8.62 -3.76 -1.15
CA SER A 149 9.41 -2.55 -0.98
C SER A 149 10.00 -2.44 0.42
N PHE A 150 11.27 -2.04 0.48
CA PHE A 150 12.01 -1.86 1.72
C PHE A 150 12.35 -0.40 1.94
N VAL A 151 12.22 0.08 3.18
CA VAL A 151 12.82 1.36 3.56
C VAL A 151 14.26 1.12 3.97
N VAL A 152 15.19 1.83 3.31
CA VAL A 152 16.61 1.80 3.62
C VAL A 152 17.05 3.18 4.08
N ARG A 153 17.70 3.28 5.24
CA ARG A 153 18.12 4.57 5.82
C ARG A 153 19.55 4.51 6.36
N ALA A 154 20.19 5.67 6.39
CA ALA A 154 21.55 5.79 6.89
C ALA A 154 21.60 5.81 8.42
N GLU A 155 22.52 5.04 8.99
CA GLU A 155 22.91 5.04 10.40
C GLU A 155 24.39 5.43 10.57
N GLU A 156 24.84 5.68 11.80
CA GLU A 156 26.26 6.00 12.08
C GLU A 156 27.25 4.93 11.56
N THR A 157 26.79 3.69 11.36
CA THR A 157 27.59 2.54 10.95
C THR A 157 27.43 2.12 9.48
N GLY A 158 26.57 2.78 8.70
CA GLY A 158 26.21 2.41 7.31
C GLY A 158 24.69 2.41 7.10
N MET A 159 24.24 2.05 5.90
CA MET A 159 22.80 1.85 5.63
C MET A 159 22.22 0.65 6.42
N VAL A 160 20.93 0.72 6.77
CA VAL A 160 20.15 -0.36 7.41
C VAL A 160 18.77 -0.49 6.79
N VAL A 161 18.20 -1.71 6.84
CA VAL A 161 16.82 -1.99 6.38
C VAL A 161 15.82 -1.83 7.52
N ASP A 162 14.82 -0.98 7.35
CA ASP A 162 13.60 -0.99 8.16
C ASP A 162 12.59 -1.97 7.54
N ASP A 163 12.64 -3.23 7.99
CA ASP A 163 11.58 -4.23 7.76
C ASP A 163 11.04 -4.75 9.11
N PRO A 164 10.18 -3.96 9.78
CA PRO A 164 9.49 -4.40 10.97
C PRO A 164 8.22 -5.16 10.54
N GLY A 165 8.19 -6.46 10.76
CA GLY A 165 7.09 -7.35 10.38
C GLY A 165 5.78 -7.05 11.12
N VAL A 166 4.83 -7.95 11.02
CA VAL A 166 3.54 -7.80 11.69
C VAL A 166 3.74 -7.93 13.21
N PRO A 167 3.11 -7.09 14.05
CA PRO A 167 3.22 -7.25 15.49
C PRO A 167 2.69 -8.61 15.94
N THR A 168 3.52 -9.42 16.62
CA THR A 168 3.16 -10.76 17.11
C THR A 168 2.03 -10.81 18.16
N THR A 169 1.44 -9.65 18.51
CA THR A 169 0.50 -9.42 19.62
C THR A 169 -0.93 -9.09 19.22
N GLY A 170 -1.26 -9.06 17.93
CA GLY A 170 -2.61 -8.75 17.44
C GLY A 170 -2.76 -8.98 15.93
N PRO A 171 -3.95 -8.72 15.36
CA PRO A 171 -4.06 -8.62 13.92
C PRO A 171 -3.34 -7.37 13.42
N THR A 172 -2.97 -7.42 12.15
CA THR A 172 -2.54 -6.30 11.32
C THR A 172 -3.48 -5.11 11.42
N ALA A 173 -2.91 -3.91 11.52
CA ALA A 173 -3.64 -2.67 11.73
C ALA A 173 -3.78 -1.81 10.46
N TRP A 174 -3.54 -2.39 9.29
CA TRP A 174 -3.77 -1.78 7.99
C TRP A 174 -4.28 -2.82 6.99
N GLU A 175 -4.96 -2.38 5.94
CA GLU A 175 -5.38 -3.22 4.81
C GLU A 175 -5.60 -2.35 3.56
N TRP A 176 -5.31 -2.86 2.37
CA TRP A 176 -5.64 -2.15 1.14
C TRP A 176 -7.13 -2.28 0.84
N GLN A 177 -7.76 -1.17 0.46
CA GLN A 177 -9.19 -1.08 0.09
C GLN A 177 -9.38 -0.99 -1.43
N ASN A 178 -8.35 -0.57 -2.16
CA ASN A 178 -8.33 -0.55 -3.62
C ASN A 178 -6.88 -0.71 -4.12
N PRO A 179 -6.46 -1.88 -4.63
CA PRO A 179 -7.19 -3.15 -4.62
C PRO A 179 -7.51 -3.63 -3.20
N ALA A 180 -8.52 -4.48 -3.01
CA ALA A 180 -8.98 -4.93 -1.70
C ALA A 180 -8.12 -6.09 -1.14
N VAL A 181 -6.79 -5.93 -1.12
CA VAL A 181 -5.87 -6.97 -0.66
C VAL A 181 -5.53 -6.82 0.82
N GLY A 182 -5.33 -7.96 1.48
CA GLY A 182 -4.94 -8.00 2.88
C GLY A 182 -3.61 -7.29 3.13
N PRO A 183 -3.33 -6.92 4.40
CA PRO A 183 -2.20 -6.10 4.82
C PRO A 183 -0.88 -6.45 4.13
N ASP A 184 -0.49 -7.74 4.17
CA ASP A 184 0.68 -8.28 3.47
C ASP A 184 0.57 -9.78 3.07
N ASP A 185 -0.50 -10.54 3.42
CA ASP A 185 -0.49 -12.03 3.29
C ASP A 185 -1.68 -12.71 2.53
N ASP A 186 -2.78 -12.01 2.22
CA ASP A 186 -3.82 -12.55 1.32
C ASP A 186 -3.38 -12.39 -0.15
N ARG A 187 -2.47 -13.28 -0.58
CA ARG A 187 -1.83 -13.30 -1.91
C ARG A 187 -2.76 -13.68 -3.08
N GLU A 188 -4.08 -13.57 -2.93
CA GLU A 188 -4.98 -13.55 -4.09
C GLU A 188 -5.07 -12.10 -4.59
N PRO A 189 -4.51 -11.77 -5.76
CA PRO A 189 -4.50 -10.39 -6.25
C PRO A 189 -5.91 -9.95 -6.64
N GLU A 190 -6.54 -9.17 -5.77
CA GLU A 190 -7.83 -8.53 -6.05
C GLU A 190 -7.68 -7.45 -7.15
N PRO A 191 -8.66 -7.31 -8.06
CA PRO A 191 -8.56 -6.39 -9.18
C PRO A 191 -8.62 -4.94 -8.70
N TYR A 192 -7.69 -4.12 -9.18
CA TYR A 192 -7.67 -2.69 -8.92
C TYR A 192 -8.85 -2.01 -9.62
N SER A 193 -9.70 -1.33 -8.84
CA SER A 193 -10.72 -0.44 -9.37
C SER A 193 -10.06 0.83 -9.89
N GLY A 194 -9.68 0.81 -11.18
CA GLY A 194 -9.23 1.98 -11.95
C GLY A 194 -10.33 3.03 -12.18
N SER A 195 -11.33 3.12 -11.30
CA SER A 195 -12.30 4.22 -11.19
C SER A 195 -12.10 5.07 -9.92
N SER A 196 -11.17 4.67 -9.04
CA SER A 196 -10.78 5.33 -7.80
C SER A 196 -9.26 5.29 -7.64
N ALA A 197 -8.66 6.23 -6.90
CA ALA A 197 -7.24 6.14 -6.51
C ALA A 197 -6.98 4.88 -5.64
N PRO A 198 -5.74 4.37 -5.58
CA PRO A 198 -5.36 3.38 -4.58
C PRO A 198 -5.56 3.91 -3.16
N THR A 199 -6.04 3.07 -2.27
CA THR A 199 -6.36 3.45 -0.89
C THR A 199 -6.03 2.35 0.10
N MET A 200 -5.47 2.73 1.25
CA MET A 200 -5.17 1.85 2.38
C MET A 200 -5.85 2.37 3.64
N LEU A 201 -6.59 1.50 4.34
CA LEU A 201 -7.20 1.77 5.63
C LEU A 201 -6.19 1.43 6.73
N PHE A 202 -6.13 2.25 7.77
CA PHE A 202 -5.44 1.97 9.03
C PHE A 202 -6.49 1.89 10.14
N ALA A 203 -6.55 0.77 10.84
CA ALA A 203 -7.51 0.52 11.93
C ALA A 203 -7.04 1.14 13.27
N THR A 204 -7.96 1.40 14.20
CA THR A 204 -7.55 1.71 15.58
C THR A 204 -7.18 0.45 16.37
N VAL A 205 -6.50 0.66 17.51
CA VAL A 205 -6.27 -0.37 18.56
C VAL A 205 -7.57 -1.07 18.96
N VAL A 206 -8.71 -0.37 18.94
CA VAL A 206 -10.01 -0.92 19.37
C VAL A 206 -10.58 -1.85 18.31
N ASP A 207 -10.51 -1.47 17.03
CA ASP A 207 -11.10 -2.22 15.92
C ASP A 207 -10.28 -3.48 15.60
N ALA A 208 -8.95 -3.40 15.75
CA ALA A 208 -8.05 -4.54 15.72
C ALA A 208 -8.22 -5.49 16.93
N GLY A 209 -8.95 -5.11 17.98
CA GLY A 209 -9.28 -6.00 19.10
C GLY A 209 -8.08 -6.53 19.91
N GLY A 210 -6.93 -5.86 19.86
CA GLY A 210 -5.66 -6.30 20.46
C GLY A 210 -4.68 -5.14 20.67
N GLU A 211 -3.47 -5.43 21.16
CA GLU A 211 -2.42 -4.42 21.27
C GLU A 211 -1.81 -4.15 19.88
N VAL A 212 -2.24 -3.05 19.27
CA VAL A 212 -1.72 -2.56 18.00
C VAL A 212 -0.49 -1.69 18.26
N VAL A 213 0.63 -2.07 17.64
CA VAL A 213 1.91 -1.36 17.75
C VAL A 213 2.07 -0.30 16.64
N VAL A 214 1.18 -0.27 15.65
CA VAL A 214 1.15 0.71 14.55
C VAL A 214 -0.09 1.60 14.68
N THR A 215 0.09 2.81 15.23
CA THR A 215 -1.01 3.79 15.26
C THR A 215 -1.31 4.33 13.86
N PRO A 216 -2.57 4.65 13.52
CA PRO A 216 -2.90 5.36 12.27
C PRO A 216 -1.99 6.57 12.06
N PRO A 217 -1.28 6.67 10.92
CA PRO A 217 -0.25 7.69 10.73
C PRO A 217 -0.86 9.08 10.55
N ALA A 218 -0.14 10.11 10.98
CA ALA A 218 -0.52 11.51 10.71
C ALA A 218 -0.18 11.96 9.28
N SER A 219 0.76 11.27 8.64
CA SER A 219 1.26 11.51 7.29
C SER A 219 1.93 10.25 6.74
N ALA A 220 1.90 10.07 5.43
CA ALA A 220 2.58 8.98 4.74
C ALA A 220 3.24 9.50 3.45
N PHE A 221 4.20 8.74 2.94
CA PHE A 221 4.90 8.95 1.68
C PHE A 221 4.40 7.92 0.66
N GLY A 222 4.24 8.31 -0.60
CA GLY A 222 3.67 7.46 -1.64
C GLY A 222 4.62 7.33 -2.82
N VAL A 223 4.74 6.12 -3.36
CA VAL A 223 5.53 5.85 -4.57
C VAL A 223 4.66 5.07 -5.55
N VAL A 224 4.64 5.49 -6.82
CA VAL A 224 4.06 4.74 -7.93
C VAL A 224 5.16 4.54 -8.96
N ASP A 225 5.49 3.28 -9.26
CA ASP A 225 6.52 2.91 -10.24
C ASP A 225 7.88 3.63 -10.03
N GLY A 226 8.31 3.80 -8.78
CA GLY A 226 9.55 4.50 -8.42
C GLY A 226 9.47 6.04 -8.50
N THR A 227 8.29 6.60 -8.70
CA THR A 227 8.03 8.06 -8.71
C THR A 227 7.25 8.45 -7.45
N GLU A 228 7.71 9.47 -6.71
CA GLU A 228 6.96 10.06 -5.59
C GLU A 228 5.57 10.55 -6.06
N VAL A 229 4.54 10.24 -5.27
CA VAL A 229 3.18 10.77 -5.42
C VAL A 229 2.64 11.29 -4.09
N PRO A 230 1.78 12.32 -4.09
CA PRO A 230 1.18 12.83 -2.86
C PRO A 230 0.27 11.78 -2.21
N VAL A 231 0.34 11.65 -0.88
CA VAL A 231 -0.61 10.85 -0.10
C VAL A 231 -1.47 11.77 0.75
N VAL A 232 -2.79 11.58 0.70
CA VAL A 232 -3.73 12.27 1.58
C VAL A 232 -4.18 11.29 2.66
N VAL A 233 -3.78 11.52 3.91
CA VAL A 233 -4.24 10.75 5.06
C VAL A 233 -5.40 11.49 5.74
N ASN A 234 -6.58 10.90 5.68
CA ASN A 234 -7.78 11.43 6.33
C ASN A 234 -8.04 10.62 7.62
N PRO A 235 -7.90 11.21 8.83
CA PRO A 235 -8.29 10.52 10.05
C PRO A 235 -9.81 10.37 10.12
N ASP A 236 -10.27 9.23 10.63
CA ASP A 236 -11.67 9.01 10.99
C ASP A 236 -11.81 8.99 12.51
N GLU A 237 -12.85 9.64 13.05
CA GLU A 237 -13.04 9.84 14.49
C GLU A 237 -13.55 8.55 15.18
N GLY A 238 -12.63 7.60 15.35
CA GLY A 238 -12.86 6.36 16.10
C GLY A 238 -12.66 5.08 15.29
N GLU A 239 -12.56 5.16 13.95
CA GLU A 239 -12.37 4.02 13.05
C GLU A 239 -10.95 3.96 12.45
N GLY A 240 -10.16 5.04 12.56
CA GLY A 240 -8.72 5.03 12.28
C GLY A 240 -8.27 6.11 11.30
N ALA A 241 -7.70 5.73 10.15
CA ALA A 241 -7.38 6.66 9.07
C ALA A 241 -7.42 6.00 7.68
N LEU A 242 -7.89 6.73 6.67
CA LEU A 242 -7.83 6.31 5.28
C LEU A 242 -6.74 7.11 4.55
N ALA A 243 -5.72 6.41 4.04
CA ALA A 243 -4.72 6.98 3.15
C ALA A 243 -5.13 6.77 1.69
N THR A 244 -5.08 7.86 0.91
CA THR A 244 -5.29 7.85 -0.54
C THR A 244 -3.98 8.18 -1.25
N VAL A 245 -3.50 7.29 -2.12
CA VAL A 245 -2.20 7.42 -2.79
C VAL A 245 -2.39 7.99 -4.20
N GLY A 246 -1.91 9.20 -4.42
CA GLY A 246 -1.98 9.88 -5.72
C GLY A 246 -3.40 10.12 -6.24
N GLU A 247 -3.57 10.01 -7.56
CA GLU A 247 -4.86 10.10 -8.26
C GLU A 247 -5.32 8.71 -8.75
N GLN A 248 -6.47 8.65 -9.43
CA GLN A 248 -6.93 7.48 -10.16
C GLN A 248 -5.88 7.04 -11.19
N LEU A 249 -5.34 5.83 -11.04
CA LEU A 249 -4.35 5.27 -11.94
C LEU A 249 -5.01 4.61 -13.15
N SER A 250 -4.35 4.69 -14.30
CA SER A 250 -4.88 4.22 -15.59
C SER A 250 -4.13 3.01 -16.16
N ALA A 251 -2.96 2.68 -15.61
CA ALA A 251 -2.13 1.60 -16.11
C ALA A 251 -2.25 0.33 -15.25
N ARG A 252 -1.87 -0.78 -15.87
CA ARG A 252 -1.98 -2.15 -15.34
C ARG A 252 -0.57 -2.66 -15.08
N GLY A 253 -0.38 -3.38 -13.98
CA GLY A 253 0.95 -3.83 -13.55
C GLY A 253 1.85 -2.71 -13.03
N GLN A 254 1.27 -1.57 -12.64
CA GLN A 254 2.00 -0.55 -11.87
C GLN A 254 2.22 -1.06 -10.46
N THR A 255 3.37 -0.72 -9.87
CA THR A 255 3.63 -0.97 -8.45
C THR A 255 3.26 0.27 -7.64
N VAL A 256 2.45 0.11 -6.59
CA VAL A 256 2.08 1.19 -5.66
C VAL A 256 2.59 0.84 -4.26
N THR A 257 3.35 1.75 -3.68
CA THR A 257 3.91 1.64 -2.34
C THR A 257 3.44 2.81 -1.48
N ILE A 258 3.10 2.52 -0.23
CA ILE A 258 2.92 3.54 0.81
C ILE A 258 3.91 3.30 1.93
N ALA A 259 4.59 4.35 2.38
CA ALA A 259 5.53 4.32 3.50
C ALA A 259 5.08 5.25 4.63
N TRP A 260 5.15 4.80 5.89
CA TRP A 260 4.72 5.57 7.06
C TRP A 260 5.57 5.26 8.30
N GLN A 261 5.63 6.18 9.26
CA GLN A 261 6.28 5.91 10.55
C GLN A 261 5.40 5.02 11.42
N ALA A 262 5.97 3.99 12.05
CA ALA A 262 5.23 3.07 12.91
C ALA A 262 4.58 3.77 14.12
N ALA A 263 5.21 4.83 14.63
CA ALA A 263 4.66 5.74 15.62
C ALA A 263 5.27 7.16 15.45
N PRO A 264 4.63 8.25 15.90
CA PRO A 264 5.11 9.64 15.68
C PRO A 264 6.47 9.99 16.30
N THR A 265 7.03 9.13 17.15
CA THR A 265 8.36 9.29 17.77
C THR A 265 9.33 8.19 17.35
N SER A 266 8.94 7.33 16.41
CA SER A 266 9.76 6.23 15.91
C SER A 266 10.67 6.71 14.78
N PRO A 267 11.98 6.38 14.79
CA PRO A 267 12.82 6.57 13.61
C PRO A 267 12.50 5.54 12.51
N MET A 268 11.90 4.41 12.90
CA MET A 268 11.53 3.30 12.02
C MET A 268 10.31 3.64 11.15
N TRP A 269 10.48 3.41 9.86
CA TRP A 269 9.40 3.41 8.88
C TRP A 269 8.87 2.00 8.60
N ARG A 270 7.70 1.95 7.97
CA ARG A 270 7.03 0.78 7.44
C ARG A 270 6.65 1.04 6.00
N THR A 271 6.54 -0.03 5.24
CA THR A 271 6.03 -0.04 3.87
C THR A 271 4.96 -1.10 3.72
N SER A 272 4.08 -0.91 2.73
CA SER A 272 3.25 -1.97 2.16
C SER A 272 3.10 -1.65 0.67
N THR A 273 3.10 -2.69 -0.16
CA THR A 273 3.23 -2.58 -1.62
C THR A 273 2.29 -3.52 -2.35
N VAL A 274 1.68 -3.03 -3.43
CA VAL A 274 0.76 -3.80 -4.27
C VAL A 274 1.10 -3.66 -5.75
N SER A 275 1.01 -4.76 -6.49
CA SER A 275 1.01 -4.76 -7.95
C SER A 275 -0.43 -4.65 -8.45
N LEU A 276 -0.75 -3.62 -9.23
CA LEU A 276 -2.12 -3.36 -9.67
C LEU A 276 -2.54 -4.32 -10.79
N THR A 277 -3.29 -5.38 -10.44
CA THR A 277 -3.91 -6.29 -11.40
C THR A 277 -5.24 -5.73 -11.94
N PRO A 278 -5.62 -6.05 -13.21
CA PRO A 278 -6.80 -5.49 -13.88
C PRO A 278 -8.11 -6.26 -13.67
#